data_AF-A0A1V5MSB7-F1
#
_entry.id   AF-A0A1V5MSB7-F1
#
_cell.length_a   1.000
_cell.length_b   1.000
_cell.length_c   1.000
_cell.angle_alpha   90.00
_cell.angle_beta   90.00
_cell.angle_gamma   90.00
#
_symmetry.space_group_name_H-M   'P 1'
#
loop_
_entity.id
_entity.type
_entity.pdbx_description
1 polymer ?
#
loop_
_entity_poly.entity_id
_entity_poly.type
_entity_poly.pdbx_seq_one_letter_code
_entity_poly.pdbx_strand_id
1 'polypeptide(L)'
;MAKLGYKINNKNTKTLADSFNALLTNVKGKGEENMINNLAIRTMAKAVYSTENIGHYGLSFRFYTHFTSPIRRYPDLMVHRLLERYLANKPAVDKHEFEEKCKHSSDMEKLATDAERASIKYKQAEYMADKVGQVFEGLISGVSKWGIYVEIIENKCEGMVSIRDMEDDAYFIDEENYTVIGRYSNKKYRLGDKVKIKVKKILLNKKQIDFVFV
;
A
#
# COMPACT_ATOMS: atom_id res chain seq x y z
N MET A 1 5.72 -15.89 0.44
CA MET A 1 4.98 -16.74 -0.53
C MET A 1 5.41 -18.20 -0.44
N ALA A 2 6.69 -18.55 -0.66
CA ALA A 2 7.16 -19.95 -0.60
C ALA A 2 6.94 -20.66 0.76
N LYS A 3 7.09 -19.93 1.88
CA LYS A 3 6.80 -20.44 3.24
C LYS A 3 5.32 -20.76 3.49
N LEU A 4 4.41 -20.25 2.66
CA LEU A 4 2.96 -20.54 2.69
C LEU A 4 2.58 -21.63 1.65
N GLY A 5 3.56 -22.29 1.03
CA GLY A 5 3.35 -23.33 0.02
C GLY A 5 3.10 -22.81 -1.40
N TYR A 6 3.08 -21.49 -1.61
CA TYR A 6 2.82 -20.91 -2.93
C TYR A 6 4.11 -20.67 -3.72
N LYS A 7 4.19 -21.25 -4.93
CA LYS A 7 5.30 -21.07 -5.87
C LYS A 7 4.97 -19.95 -6.85
N ILE A 8 5.88 -18.98 -6.99
CA ILE A 8 5.79 -17.93 -8.00
C ILE A 8 6.85 -18.20 -9.07
N ASN A 9 6.44 -18.23 -10.34
CA ASN A 9 7.36 -18.36 -11.45
C ASN A 9 7.80 -16.99 -11.95
N ASN A 10 9.08 -16.67 -11.82
CA ASN A 10 9.67 -15.38 -12.19
C ASN A 10 10.52 -15.43 -13.47
N LYS A 11 10.36 -16.45 -14.32
CA LYS A 11 11.16 -16.62 -15.55
C LYS A 11 10.98 -15.46 -16.55
N ASN A 12 9.77 -14.95 -16.70
CA ASN A 12 9.47 -13.76 -17.48
C ASN A 12 8.22 -13.04 -16.95
N THR A 13 8.00 -11.80 -17.41
CA THR A 13 6.91 -10.92 -16.96
C THR A 13 5.53 -11.54 -17.15
N LYS A 14 5.32 -12.30 -18.23
CA LYS A 14 4.03 -12.96 -18.50
C LYS A 14 3.77 -14.09 -17.52
N THR A 15 4.74 -14.99 -17.34
CA THR A 15 4.65 -16.09 -16.37
C THR A 15 4.53 -15.59 -14.93
N LEU A 16 5.09 -14.42 -14.64
CA LEU A 16 4.97 -13.76 -13.34
C LEU A 16 3.53 -13.27 -13.12
N ALA A 17 2.97 -12.55 -14.10
CA ALA A 17 1.57 -12.10 -14.06
C ALA A 17 0.59 -13.27 -13.92
N ASP A 18 0.77 -14.33 -14.70
CA ASP A 18 -0.05 -15.54 -14.63
C ASP A 18 0.07 -16.23 -13.25
N SER A 19 1.28 -16.29 -12.69
CA SER A 19 1.51 -16.84 -11.34
C SER A 19 0.84 -16.00 -10.25
N PHE A 20 0.88 -14.67 -10.37
CA PHE A 20 0.19 -13.78 -9.43
C PHE A 20 -1.32 -13.90 -9.54
N ASN A 21 -1.88 -13.95 -10.74
CA ASN A 21 -3.32 -14.15 -10.93
C ASN A 21 -3.79 -15.51 -10.40
N ALA A 22 -3.03 -16.57 -10.63
CA ALA A 22 -3.29 -17.89 -10.07
C ALA A 22 -3.20 -17.89 -8.54
N LEU A 23 -2.21 -17.21 -7.97
CA LEU A 23 -2.06 -17.03 -6.52
C LEU A 23 -3.30 -16.36 -5.93
N LEU A 24 -3.70 -15.19 -6.45
CA LEU A 24 -4.86 -14.44 -5.99
C LEU A 24 -6.16 -15.25 -6.09
N THR A 25 -6.30 -16.07 -7.13
CA THR A 25 -7.46 -16.96 -7.31
C THR A 25 -7.44 -18.10 -6.28
N ASN A 26 -6.28 -18.70 -6.02
CA ASN A 26 -6.13 -19.85 -5.11
C ASN A 26 -6.28 -19.47 -3.63
N VAL A 27 -6.04 -18.22 -3.27
CA VAL A 27 -6.16 -17.74 -1.89
C VAL A 27 -7.55 -17.22 -1.56
N LYS A 28 -8.38 -17.00 -2.58
CA LYS A 28 -9.74 -16.49 -2.41
C LYS A 28 -10.58 -17.38 -1.48
N GLY A 29 -11.15 -16.79 -0.44
CA GLY A 29 -11.94 -17.47 0.58
C GLY A 29 -11.13 -18.20 1.67
N LYS A 30 -9.79 -18.19 1.61
CA LYS A 30 -8.93 -18.74 2.67
C LYS A 30 -8.67 -17.69 3.75
N GLY A 31 -8.38 -18.14 4.97
CA GLY A 31 -8.05 -17.23 6.08
C GLY A 31 -6.83 -16.34 5.82
N GLU A 32 -5.96 -16.74 4.92
CA GLU A 32 -4.73 -16.04 4.51
C GLU A 32 -4.89 -15.10 3.29
N GLU A 33 -6.09 -14.99 2.71
CA GLU A 33 -6.38 -14.17 1.52
C GLU A 33 -5.88 -12.73 1.68
N ASN A 34 -6.33 -12.05 2.73
CA ASN A 34 -6.02 -10.64 2.98
C ASN A 34 -4.51 -10.41 3.12
N MET A 35 -3.82 -11.32 3.80
CA MET A 35 -2.37 -11.24 3.97
C MET A 35 -1.65 -11.37 2.63
N ILE A 36 -2.01 -12.35 1.82
CA ILE A 36 -1.35 -12.61 0.54
C ILE A 36 -1.62 -11.49 -0.46
N ASN A 37 -2.86 -10.99 -0.52
CA ASN A 37 -3.22 -9.86 -1.38
C ASN A 37 -2.41 -8.61 -1.04
N ASN A 38 -2.30 -8.27 0.25
CA ASN A 38 -1.53 -7.12 0.71
C ASN A 38 -0.03 -7.26 0.40
N LEU A 39 0.54 -8.46 0.61
CA LEU A 39 1.94 -8.71 0.28
C LEU A 39 2.19 -8.64 -1.23
N ALA A 40 1.28 -9.19 -2.04
CA ALA A 40 1.39 -9.15 -3.50
C ALA A 40 1.44 -7.71 -4.02
N ILE A 41 0.52 -6.86 -3.57
CA ILE A 41 0.47 -5.44 -3.98
C ILE A 41 1.75 -4.71 -3.54
N ARG A 42 2.25 -4.96 -2.32
CA ARG A 42 3.48 -4.33 -1.81
C ARG A 42 4.74 -4.71 -2.59
N THR A 43 4.75 -5.84 -3.30
CA THR A 43 5.88 -6.25 -4.14
C THR A 43 5.89 -5.58 -5.52
N MET A 44 4.80 -4.90 -5.91
CA MET A 44 4.70 -4.25 -7.21
C MET A 44 5.45 -2.91 -7.23
N ALA A 45 6.11 -2.61 -8.34
CA ALA A 45 6.70 -1.29 -8.57
C ALA A 45 5.59 -0.23 -8.71
N LYS A 46 5.87 1.00 -8.27
CA LYS A 46 5.00 2.13 -8.52
C LYS A 46 5.02 2.51 -10.01
N ALA A 47 3.86 2.80 -10.57
CA ALA A 47 3.77 3.37 -11.92
C ALA A 47 4.38 4.77 -11.95
N VAL A 48 4.97 5.13 -13.09
CA VAL A 48 5.60 6.44 -13.34
C VAL A 48 5.30 6.89 -14.76
N TYR A 49 5.39 8.19 -15.01
CA TYR A 49 5.43 8.71 -16.38
C TYR A 49 6.86 8.61 -16.92
N SER A 50 7.00 8.16 -18.16
CA SER A 50 8.26 8.18 -18.91
C SER A 50 7.95 8.20 -20.41
N THR A 51 8.91 8.71 -21.19
CA THR A 51 8.95 8.63 -22.65
C THR A 51 9.36 7.23 -23.13
N GLU A 52 10.01 6.44 -22.26
CA GLU A 52 10.37 5.05 -22.53
C GLU A 52 9.21 4.11 -22.15
N ASN A 53 8.66 3.42 -23.15
CA ASN A 53 7.56 2.49 -22.93
C ASN A 53 8.06 1.10 -22.53
N ILE A 54 7.95 0.79 -21.24
CA ILE A 54 8.22 -0.55 -20.67
C ILE A 54 6.96 -1.42 -20.53
N GLY A 55 5.80 -0.93 -20.98
CA GLY A 55 4.49 -1.54 -20.75
C GLY A 55 3.93 -1.27 -19.36
N HIS A 56 2.68 -1.68 -19.11
CA HIS A 56 1.99 -1.47 -17.84
C HIS A 56 1.60 -2.83 -17.22
N TYR A 57 2.46 -3.36 -16.34
CA TYR A 57 2.32 -4.68 -15.73
C TYR A 57 0.96 -4.90 -15.06
N GLY A 58 0.54 -4.00 -14.18
CA GLY A 58 -0.72 -4.13 -13.43
C GLY A 58 -1.99 -4.07 -14.28
N LEU A 59 -1.89 -3.62 -15.53
CA LEU A 59 -3.02 -3.57 -16.50
C LEU A 59 -2.85 -4.59 -17.63
N SER A 60 -1.74 -5.32 -17.67
CA SER A 60 -1.38 -6.25 -18.76
C SER A 60 -1.38 -5.59 -20.16
N PHE A 61 -0.99 -4.31 -20.25
CA PHE A 61 -0.94 -3.59 -21.53
C PHE A 61 0.49 -3.36 -22.00
N ARG A 62 0.73 -3.58 -23.30
CA ARG A 62 2.03 -3.29 -23.94
C ARG A 62 2.25 -1.80 -24.18
N PHE A 63 1.19 -1.05 -24.46
CA PHE A 63 1.20 0.39 -24.65
C PHE A 63 0.08 0.98 -23.81
N TYR A 64 0.44 1.91 -22.93
CA TYR A 64 -0.52 2.60 -22.08
C TYR A 64 -0.02 4.02 -21.81
N THR A 65 -0.93 4.98 -21.88
CA THR A 65 -0.67 6.38 -21.50
C THR A 65 -1.94 7.02 -20.97
N HIS A 66 -1.80 7.99 -20.06
CA HIS A 66 -2.93 8.78 -19.61
C HIS A 66 -3.32 9.82 -20.67
N PHE A 67 -4.62 9.91 -20.96
CA PHE A 67 -5.16 10.82 -21.98
C PHE A 67 -6.48 11.49 -21.56
N THR A 68 -7.28 10.83 -20.72
CA THR A 68 -8.69 11.19 -20.50
C THR A 68 -8.94 12.28 -19.47
N SER A 69 -7.91 12.87 -18.83
CA SER A 69 -8.09 13.84 -17.73
C SER A 69 -7.12 15.03 -17.77
N PRO A 70 -7.02 15.78 -18.89
CA PRO A 70 -6.09 16.92 -19.03
C PRO A 70 -6.35 18.08 -18.06
N ILE A 71 -7.56 18.21 -17.53
CA ILE A 71 -7.91 19.26 -16.55
C ILE A 71 -7.16 19.08 -15.22
N ARG A 72 -6.86 17.83 -14.82
CA ARG A 72 -6.34 17.49 -13.49
C ARG A 72 -5.03 16.70 -13.51
N ARG A 73 -4.46 16.43 -14.69
CA ARG A 73 -3.19 15.73 -14.87
C ARG A 73 -2.43 16.37 -16.03
N TYR A 74 -1.26 16.91 -15.74
CA TYR A 74 -0.41 17.55 -16.74
C TYR A 74 0.11 16.58 -17.83
N PRO A 75 0.42 15.30 -17.54
CA PRO A 75 0.78 14.33 -18.59
C PRO A 75 -0.29 14.16 -19.66
N ASP A 76 -1.58 14.12 -19.29
CA ASP A 76 -2.67 14.06 -20.27
C ASP A 76 -2.66 15.30 -21.19
N LEU A 77 -2.44 16.50 -20.64
CA LEU A 77 -2.31 17.73 -21.43
C LEU A 77 -1.12 17.68 -22.40
N MET A 78 0.02 17.10 -21.98
CA MET A 78 1.17 16.88 -22.85
C MET A 78 0.81 15.95 -24.00
N VAL A 79 0.13 14.83 -23.74
CA VAL A 79 -0.30 13.89 -24.77
C VAL A 79 -1.27 14.53 -25.76
N HIS A 80 -2.24 15.32 -25.29
CA HIS A 80 -3.17 16.07 -26.16
C HIS A 80 -2.42 16.99 -27.13
N ARG A 81 -1.45 17.77 -26.64
CA ARG A 81 -0.62 18.66 -27.48
C ARG A 81 0.26 17.91 -28.47
N LEU A 82 0.84 16.79 -28.05
CA LEU A 82 1.64 15.94 -28.95
C LEU A 82 0.77 15.32 -30.04
N LEU A 83 -0.42 14.82 -29.69
CA LEU A 83 -1.35 14.26 -30.65
C LEU A 83 -1.78 15.29 -31.70
N GLU A 84 -2.18 16.50 -31.29
CA GLU A 84 -2.52 17.60 -32.19
C GLU A 84 -1.34 17.93 -33.13
N ARG A 85 -0.13 18.04 -32.57
CA ARG A 85 1.10 18.32 -33.34
C ARG A 85 1.34 17.26 -34.42
N TYR A 86 1.20 15.99 -34.08
CA TYR A 86 1.48 14.88 -35.00
C TYR A 86 0.36 14.69 -36.03
N LEU A 87 -0.89 14.96 -35.68
CA LEU A 87 -1.99 15.03 -36.65
C LEU A 87 -1.79 16.15 -37.69
N ALA A 88 -1.09 17.22 -37.31
CA ALA A 88 -0.65 18.29 -38.22
C ALA A 88 0.67 17.99 -38.95
N ASN A 89 1.16 16.75 -38.94
CA ASN A 89 2.42 16.31 -39.58
C ASN A 89 3.67 17.11 -39.18
N LYS A 90 3.71 17.69 -37.98
CA LYS A 90 4.88 18.41 -37.47
C LYS A 90 5.95 17.43 -36.96
N PRO A 91 7.25 17.81 -36.96
CA PRO A 91 8.33 16.94 -36.51
C PRO A 91 8.19 16.47 -35.06
N ALA A 92 8.79 15.31 -34.76
CA ALA A 92 8.90 14.78 -33.40
C ALA A 92 9.52 15.80 -32.44
N VAL A 93 9.06 15.79 -31.19
CA VAL A 93 9.66 16.59 -30.12
C VAL A 93 10.94 15.94 -29.59
N ASP A 94 11.76 16.71 -28.90
CA ASP A 94 12.89 16.15 -28.16
C ASP A 94 12.38 15.28 -26.99
N LYS A 95 12.80 14.01 -26.97
CA LYS A 95 12.44 13.07 -25.91
C LYS A 95 13.04 13.47 -24.57
N HIS A 96 14.25 14.02 -24.54
CA HIS A 96 14.92 14.36 -23.29
C HIS A 96 14.16 15.45 -22.53
N GLU A 97 13.70 16.49 -23.25
CA GLU A 97 12.86 17.55 -22.68
C GLU A 97 11.55 16.99 -22.07
N PHE A 98 10.94 16.01 -22.73
CA PHE A 98 9.70 15.39 -22.25
C PHE A 98 9.93 14.42 -21.09
N GLU A 99 11.06 13.73 -21.05
CA GLU A 99 11.42 12.85 -19.93
C GLU A 99 11.54 13.64 -18.61
N GLU A 100 12.16 14.82 -18.63
CA GLU A 100 12.24 15.69 -17.45
C GLU A 100 10.85 16.14 -16.97
N LYS A 101 9.91 16.42 -17.90
CA LYS A 101 8.51 16.74 -17.55
C LYS A 101 7.76 15.53 -17.00
N CYS A 102 8.02 14.33 -17.53
CA CYS A 102 7.48 13.07 -17.02
C CYS A 102 7.96 12.78 -15.59
N LYS A 103 9.26 12.96 -15.33
CA LYS A 103 9.85 12.84 -14.00
C LYS A 103 9.22 13.83 -13.02
N HIS A 104 9.14 15.10 -13.39
CA HIS A 104 8.48 16.12 -12.58
C HIS A 104 7.03 15.75 -12.25
N SER A 105 6.25 15.30 -13.24
CA SER A 105 4.85 14.89 -13.04
C SER A 105 4.74 13.70 -12.09
N SER A 106 5.66 12.73 -12.17
CA SER A 106 5.72 11.58 -11.27
C SER A 106 6.06 11.99 -9.83
N ASP A 107 6.99 12.94 -9.66
CA ASP A 107 7.34 13.48 -8.35
C ASP A 107 6.18 14.27 -7.72
N MET A 108 5.45 15.05 -8.52
CA MET A 108 4.26 15.77 -8.06
C MET A 108 3.12 14.83 -7.69
N GLU A 109 2.91 13.74 -8.43
CA GLU A 109 1.92 12.71 -8.09
C GLU A 109 2.25 12.05 -6.74
N LYS A 110 3.52 11.73 -6.51
CA LYS A 110 3.99 11.21 -5.23
C LYS A 110 3.77 12.20 -4.10
N LEU A 111 4.14 13.46 -4.30
CA LEU A 111 3.96 14.53 -3.30
C LEU A 111 2.48 14.71 -2.92
N ALA A 112 1.59 14.76 -3.92
CA ALA A 112 0.16 14.87 -3.71
C ALA A 112 -0.40 13.67 -2.92
N THR A 113 0.02 12.46 -3.28
CA THR A 113 -0.37 11.22 -2.58
C THR A 113 0.09 11.21 -1.12
N ASP A 114 1.31 11.66 -0.85
CA ASP A 114 1.85 11.71 0.51
C ASP A 114 1.13 12.78 1.36
N ALA A 115 0.77 13.92 0.76
CA ALA A 115 -0.05 14.95 1.41
C ALA A 115 -1.47 14.46 1.72
N GLU A 116 -2.12 13.77 0.77
CA GLU A 116 -3.44 13.16 0.96
C GLU A 116 -3.41 12.16 2.12
N ARG A 117 -2.44 11.25 2.14
CA ARG A 117 -2.26 10.29 3.24
C ARG A 117 -2.08 10.98 4.59
N ALA A 118 -1.31 12.07 4.63
CA ALA A 118 -1.10 12.84 5.85
C ALA A 118 -2.39 13.53 6.33
N SER A 119 -3.25 13.98 5.40
CA SER A 119 -4.57 14.54 5.70
C SER A 119 -5.54 13.48 6.23
N ILE A 120 -5.60 12.31 5.58
CA ILE A 120 -6.42 11.18 6.01
C ILE A 120 -6.03 10.74 7.41
N LYS A 121 -4.72 10.55 7.69
CA LYS A 121 -4.26 10.16 9.04
C LYS A 121 -4.64 11.17 10.12
N TYR A 122 -4.55 12.46 9.79
CA TYR A 122 -4.98 13.51 10.72
C TYR A 122 -6.48 13.41 11.01
N LYS A 123 -7.31 13.24 9.97
CA LYS A 123 -8.76 13.12 10.12
C LYS A 123 -9.20 11.82 10.79
N GLN A 124 -8.49 10.72 10.59
CA GLN A 124 -8.70 9.49 11.36
C GLN A 124 -8.40 9.71 12.85
N ALA A 125 -7.29 10.35 13.19
CA ALA A 125 -6.98 10.68 14.59
C ALA A 125 -8.02 11.63 15.20
N GLU A 126 -8.44 12.67 14.48
CA GLU A 126 -9.52 13.59 14.90
C GLU A 126 -10.84 12.84 15.13
N TYR A 127 -11.23 11.96 14.20
CA TYR A 127 -12.45 11.15 14.32
C TYR A 127 -12.43 10.20 15.51
N MET A 128 -11.25 9.70 15.90
CA MET A 128 -11.09 8.76 17.01
C MET A 128 -10.95 9.43 18.39
N ALA A 129 -10.90 10.77 18.45
CA ALA A 129 -10.67 11.54 19.68
C ALA A 129 -11.68 11.26 20.81
N ASP A 130 -12.96 11.11 20.47
CA ASP A 130 -14.08 10.83 21.38
C ASP A 130 -14.35 9.32 21.57
N LYS A 131 -13.53 8.44 20.98
CA LYS A 131 -13.65 6.97 21.13
C LYS A 131 -12.58 6.37 22.03
N VAL A 132 -11.82 7.18 22.76
CA VAL A 132 -10.86 6.71 23.76
C VAL A 132 -11.56 5.83 24.78
N GLY A 133 -10.98 4.66 25.06
CA GLY A 133 -11.53 3.66 25.97
C GLY A 133 -12.51 2.67 25.33
N GLN A 134 -12.97 2.89 24.09
CA GLN A 134 -13.82 1.94 23.39
C GLN A 134 -13.02 0.78 22.80
N VAL A 135 -13.68 -0.36 22.61
CA VAL A 135 -13.10 -1.59 22.06
C VAL A 135 -13.62 -1.81 20.65
N PHE A 136 -12.72 -2.14 19.73
CA PHE A 136 -13.04 -2.41 18.33
C PHE A 136 -12.42 -3.73 17.88
N GLU A 137 -13.05 -4.35 16.88
CA GLU A 137 -12.43 -5.42 16.10
C GLU A 137 -11.58 -4.83 14.97
N GLY A 138 -10.37 -5.34 14.84
CA GLY A 138 -9.41 -4.88 13.85
C GLY A 138 -8.67 -6.02 13.18
N LEU A 139 -8.00 -5.70 12.08
CA LEU A 139 -7.09 -6.57 11.37
C LEU A 139 -5.68 -6.01 11.49
N ILE A 140 -4.69 -6.88 11.74
CA ILE A 140 -3.29 -6.45 11.71
C ILE A 140 -2.94 -6.02 10.28
N SER A 141 -2.65 -4.74 10.07
CA SER A 141 -2.34 -4.14 8.77
C SER A 141 -0.83 -4.04 8.50
N GLY A 142 -0.01 -4.18 9.55
CA GLY A 142 1.44 -4.12 9.43
C GLY A 142 2.17 -4.45 10.72
N VAL A 143 3.46 -4.75 10.59
CA VAL A 143 4.39 -4.94 11.71
C VAL A 143 5.64 -4.13 11.41
N SER A 144 6.21 -3.50 12.44
CA SER A 144 7.49 -2.80 12.37
C SER A 144 8.21 -2.92 13.71
N LYS A 145 9.50 -2.57 13.77
CA LYS A 145 10.25 -2.42 15.03
C LYS A 145 9.57 -1.62 16.14
N TRP A 146 8.61 -0.75 15.80
CA TRP A 146 7.92 0.10 16.77
C TRP A 146 6.69 -0.57 17.40
N GLY A 147 6.11 -1.58 16.72
CA GLY A 147 4.86 -2.20 17.14
C GLY A 147 4.05 -2.78 15.98
N ILE A 148 2.81 -3.12 16.31
CA ILE A 148 1.85 -3.77 15.41
C ILE A 148 0.80 -2.75 15.01
N TYR A 149 0.62 -2.55 13.71
CA TYR A 149 -0.43 -1.69 13.17
C TYR A 149 -1.71 -2.48 12.99
N VAL A 150 -2.83 -1.89 13.39
CA VAL A 150 -4.16 -2.50 13.34
C VAL A 150 -5.11 -1.53 12.64
N GLU A 151 -5.81 -2.01 11.62
CA GLU A 151 -6.92 -1.30 10.96
C GLU A 151 -8.25 -1.77 11.57
N ILE A 152 -9.06 -0.83 12.06
CA ILE A 152 -10.40 -1.14 12.56
C ILE A 152 -11.31 -1.54 11.40
N ILE A 153 -12.05 -2.64 11.54
CA ILE A 153 -12.88 -3.20 10.47
C ILE A 153 -14.00 -2.24 10.06
N GLU A 154 -14.69 -1.67 11.05
CA GLU A 154 -15.90 -0.85 10.85
C GLU A 154 -15.61 0.50 10.17
N ASN A 155 -14.59 1.22 10.63
CA ASN A 155 -14.35 2.62 10.25
C ASN A 155 -13.02 2.85 9.51
N LYS A 156 -12.22 1.80 9.31
CA LYS A 156 -10.94 1.85 8.58
C LYS A 156 -9.87 2.76 9.17
N CYS A 157 -10.04 3.20 10.42
CA CYS A 157 -9.00 3.93 11.13
C CYS A 157 -7.86 2.99 11.49
N GLU A 158 -6.63 3.44 11.22
CA GLU A 158 -5.42 2.68 11.53
C GLU A 158 -4.72 3.27 12.76
N GLY A 159 -4.34 2.40 13.69
CA GLY A 159 -3.56 2.76 14.87
C GLY A 159 -2.48 1.73 15.15
N MET A 160 -1.70 1.96 16.21
CA MET A 160 -0.56 1.11 16.55
C MET A 160 -0.68 0.61 17.99
N VAL A 161 -0.48 -0.69 18.18
CA VAL A 161 -0.17 -1.28 19.49
C VAL A 161 1.34 -1.27 19.65
N SER A 162 1.83 -0.50 20.64
CA SER A 162 3.27 -0.50 20.93
C SER A 162 3.67 -1.82 21.56
N ILE A 163 4.82 -2.36 21.15
CA ILE A 163 5.33 -3.60 21.77
C ILE A 163 5.65 -3.44 23.26
N ARG A 164 5.88 -2.19 23.70
CA ARG A 164 6.11 -1.85 25.11
C ARG A 164 4.86 -1.99 25.96
N ASP A 165 3.69 -1.90 25.34
CA ASP A 165 2.40 -2.04 26.02
C ASP A 165 1.95 -3.51 26.10
N MET A 166 2.72 -4.44 25.53
CA MET A 166 2.45 -5.88 25.53
C MET A 166 3.23 -6.55 26.66
N GLU A 167 2.80 -6.31 27.89
CA GLU A 167 3.49 -6.73 29.12
C GLU A 167 3.28 -8.22 29.47
N ASP A 168 2.45 -8.94 28.71
CA ASP A 168 2.10 -10.34 28.96
C ASP A 168 3.17 -11.34 28.51
N ASP A 169 4.14 -10.92 27.69
CA ASP A 169 5.24 -11.76 27.20
C ASP A 169 6.46 -10.93 26.77
N ALA A 170 7.59 -11.58 26.53
CA ALA A 170 8.71 -11.01 25.80
C ALA A 170 8.53 -11.30 24.30
N TYR A 171 8.24 -10.28 23.50
CA TYR A 171 7.93 -10.44 22.08
C TYR A 171 9.14 -10.23 21.17
N PHE A 172 9.31 -11.16 20.22
CA PHE A 172 10.27 -11.07 19.12
C PHE A 172 9.57 -10.61 17.84
N ILE A 173 10.14 -9.60 17.16
CA ILE A 173 9.63 -9.08 15.90
C ILE A 173 10.38 -9.74 14.75
N ASP A 174 9.64 -10.43 13.89
CA ASP A 174 10.10 -10.94 12.61
C ASP A 174 9.51 -10.06 11.49
N GLU A 175 10.22 -8.98 11.15
CA GLU A 175 9.78 -8.03 10.12
C GLU A 175 9.66 -8.68 8.74
N GLU A 176 10.56 -9.62 8.42
CA GLU A 176 10.57 -10.31 7.12
C GLU A 176 9.30 -11.17 6.92
N ASN A 177 8.83 -11.80 8.00
CA ASN A 177 7.63 -12.64 7.97
C ASN A 177 6.40 -11.92 8.51
N TYR A 178 6.47 -10.59 8.73
CA TYR A 178 5.38 -9.75 9.23
C TYR A 178 4.68 -10.36 10.45
N THR A 179 5.46 -10.91 11.37
CA THR A 179 4.96 -11.66 12.52
C THR A 179 5.62 -11.15 13.80
N VAL A 180 4.85 -11.06 14.89
CA VAL A 180 5.36 -10.86 16.25
C VAL A 180 5.07 -12.10 17.07
N ILE A 181 6.08 -12.65 17.75
CA ILE A 181 6.02 -13.94 18.45
C ILE A 181 6.38 -13.76 19.92
N GLY A 182 5.49 -14.16 20.82
CA GLY A 182 5.75 -14.21 22.26
C GLY A 182 6.72 -15.35 22.61
N ARG A 183 7.76 -15.06 23.38
CA ARG A 183 8.83 -16.01 23.71
C ARG A 183 8.36 -17.11 24.66
N TYR A 184 7.49 -16.79 25.61
CA TYR A 184 7.02 -17.74 26.63
C TYR A 184 5.67 -18.37 26.26
N SER A 185 4.74 -17.57 25.74
CA SER A 185 3.38 -18.01 25.38
C SER A 185 3.30 -18.69 24.01
N ASN A 186 4.31 -18.50 23.14
CA ASN A 186 4.24 -18.84 21.71
C ASN A 186 3.07 -18.16 20.96
N LYS A 187 2.44 -17.13 21.52
CA LYS A 187 1.38 -16.36 20.85
C LYS A 187 1.96 -15.65 19.63
N LYS A 188 1.26 -15.70 18.50
CA LYS A 188 1.70 -15.11 17.23
C LYS A 188 0.68 -14.10 16.75
N TYR A 189 1.17 -12.91 16.42
CA TYR A 189 0.41 -11.86 15.76
C TYR A 189 0.96 -11.70 14.35
N ARG A 190 0.15 -12.02 13.35
CA ARG A 190 0.53 -12.01 11.93
C ARG A 190 -0.28 -11.00 11.16
N LEU A 191 0.30 -10.50 10.07
CA LEU A 191 -0.42 -9.68 9.10
C LEU A 191 -1.74 -10.35 8.69
N GLY A 192 -2.85 -9.63 8.84
CA GLY A 192 -4.20 -10.11 8.52
C GLY A 192 -4.96 -10.79 9.66
N ASP A 193 -4.32 -11.07 10.80
CA ASP A 193 -5.03 -11.67 11.94
C ASP A 193 -6.10 -10.71 12.49
N LYS A 194 -7.25 -11.29 12.87
CA LYS A 194 -8.31 -10.58 13.59
C LYS A 194 -7.93 -10.44 15.06
N VAL A 195 -8.02 -9.22 15.57
CA VAL A 195 -7.68 -8.87 16.95
C VAL A 195 -8.73 -7.94 17.54
N LYS A 196 -8.87 -7.96 18.87
CA LYS A 196 -9.63 -6.94 19.60
C LYS A 196 -8.65 -5.93 20.17
N ILE A 197 -8.94 -4.65 19.95
CA ILE A 197 -8.12 -3.55 20.45
C ILE A 197 -8.98 -2.57 21.23
N LYS A 198 -8.37 -1.90 22.20
CA LYS A 198 -8.95 -0.77 22.91
C LYS A 198 -8.21 0.49 22.53
N VAL A 199 -8.95 1.57 22.29
CA VAL A 199 -8.35 2.90 22.03
C VAL A 199 -7.72 3.41 23.31
N LYS A 200 -6.38 3.49 23.35
CA LYS A 200 -5.63 3.91 24.54
C LYS A 200 -5.58 5.43 24.64
N LYS A 201 -5.12 6.08 23.58
CA LYS A 201 -4.99 7.54 23.50
C LYS A 201 -4.85 8.00 22.05
N ILE A 202 -5.10 9.28 21.82
CA ILE A 202 -4.97 9.93 20.52
C ILE A 202 -3.91 11.02 20.62
N LEU A 203 -2.98 11.02 19.68
CA LEU A 203 -1.92 12.02 19.57
C LEU A 203 -2.12 12.80 18.28
N LEU A 204 -3.00 13.81 18.33
CA LEU A 204 -3.39 14.58 17.15
C LEU A 204 -2.20 15.28 16.46
N ASN A 205 -1.29 15.85 17.25
CA ASN A 205 -0.07 16.49 16.74
C ASN A 205 0.84 15.51 15.97
N LYS A 206 0.78 14.23 16.31
CA LYS A 206 1.55 13.17 15.64
C LYS A 206 0.72 12.42 14.59
N LYS A 207 -0.58 12.71 14.46
CA LYS A 207 -1.52 11.99 13.58
C LYS A 207 -1.54 10.49 13.90
N GLN A 208 -1.46 10.16 15.19
CA GLN A 208 -1.29 8.79 15.69
C GLN A 208 -2.44 8.41 16.62
N ILE A 209 -2.88 7.17 16.47
CA ILE A 209 -3.87 6.50 17.31
C ILE A 209 -3.13 5.36 18.01
N ASP A 210 -3.10 5.38 19.33
CA ASP A 210 -2.48 4.32 20.12
C ASP A 210 -3.54 3.33 20.61
N PHE A 211 -3.26 2.06 20.39
CA PHE A 211 -4.10 0.94 20.78
C PHE A 211 -3.41 0.07 21.83
N VAL A 212 -4.21 -0.73 22.53
CA VAL A 212 -3.74 -1.88 23.31
C VAL A 212 -4.58 -3.10 22.95
N PHE A 213 -3.99 -4.29 23.03
CA PHE A 213 -4.77 -5.52 22.90
C PHE A 213 -5.68 -5.72 24.11
N VAL A 214 -6.79 -6.43 23.87
CA VAL A 214 -7.76 -6.88 24.89
C VAL A 214 -7.65 -8.38 25.07
#